data_AF-A0A8T5NST6-F1
#
_entry.id   AF-A0A8T5NST6-F1
#
_cell.length_a   1.000
_cell.length_b   1.000
_cell.length_c   1.000
_cell.angle_alpha   90.00
_cell.angle_beta   90.00
_cell.angle_gamma   90.00
#
_symmetry.space_group_name_H-M   'P 1'
#
loop_
_entity.id
_entity.type
_entity.pdbx_description
1 polymer ?
#
loop_
_entity_poly.entity_id
_entity_poly.type
_entity_poly.pdbx_seq_one_letter_code
_entity_poly.pdbx_strand_id
1 'polypeptide(L)'
;MAKFIETLGKIGIKDAVLAKFSKETGEDSSVNIKGKTVSITQKNYYVNYSDLDSEDAKTIFNDKTGGFVLNKPDLISQDISILSLTAEQKKILKDYKGVIDGKHLSAIRVSYAIMNHEDSKNWEDARTLNNILESKYRLIGKKIYNLTRSGYIEGHILTELHIMKFEYQGSSSYKAKFKKDFESYLDFFPYAVYANESTIRKDLANEIMKRLRHKGVNMVEVYGRGDFNITKITDVVDKIIDTGSAEIHQKEYYEIGCNPSIRIKLKSKIVYSTTSNLTRKMKKRMKSKKKKK
;
A
#
# COMPACT_ATOMS: atom_id res chain seq x y z
N MET A 1 -3.31 25.23 -15.86
CA MET A 1 -2.94 26.05 -17.04
C MET A 1 -2.88 27.55 -16.73
N ALA A 2 -3.95 28.20 -16.27
CA ALA A 2 -3.96 29.66 -16.02
C ALA A 2 -2.83 30.17 -15.10
N LYS A 3 -2.57 29.50 -13.96
CA LYS A 3 -1.46 29.85 -13.05
C LYS A 3 -0.06 29.65 -13.65
N PHE A 4 0.10 28.68 -14.56
CA PHE A 4 1.38 28.41 -15.22
C PHE A 4 1.70 29.52 -16.21
N ILE A 5 0.71 29.92 -17.02
CA ILE A 5 0.80 31.04 -17.97
C ILE A 5 1.12 32.35 -17.23
N GLU A 6 0.45 32.62 -16.11
CA GLU A 6 0.72 33.79 -15.27
C GLU A 6 2.15 33.81 -14.70
N THR A 7 2.70 32.65 -14.37
CA THR A 7 4.06 32.51 -13.82
C THR A 7 5.12 32.70 -14.90
N LEU A 8 4.89 32.19 -16.11
CA LEU A 8 5.77 32.41 -17.26
C LEU A 8 5.79 33.88 -17.70
N GLY A 9 4.64 34.57 -17.62
CA GLY A 9 4.55 36.01 -17.83
C GLY A 9 5.44 36.82 -16.88
N LYS A 10 5.55 36.40 -15.61
CA LYS A 10 6.36 37.06 -14.57
C LYS A 10 7.88 36.94 -14.80
N ILE A 11 8.34 35.92 -15.53
CA ILE A 11 9.75 35.77 -15.95
C ILE A 11 10.02 36.35 -17.35
N GLY A 12 9.06 37.10 -17.90
CA GLY A 12 9.21 37.83 -19.16
C GLY A 12 8.92 37.02 -20.43
N ILE A 13 8.30 35.84 -20.30
CA ILE A 13 7.87 35.01 -21.42
C ILE A 13 6.45 35.44 -21.79
N LYS A 14 6.30 36.11 -22.94
CA LYS A 14 5.02 36.70 -23.37
C LYS A 14 4.07 35.65 -23.96
N ASP A 15 2.77 35.86 -23.74
CA ASP A 15 1.67 35.00 -24.20
C ASP A 15 1.68 34.69 -25.70
N ALA A 16 2.20 35.58 -26.55
CA ALA A 16 2.27 35.35 -27.99
C ALA A 16 3.17 34.16 -28.38
N VAL A 17 4.20 33.86 -27.59
CA VAL A 17 5.05 32.67 -27.79
C VAL A 17 4.28 31.42 -27.40
N LEU A 18 3.56 31.45 -26.27
CA LEU A 18 2.79 30.32 -25.72
C LEU A 18 1.52 30.01 -26.53
N ALA A 19 0.84 31.03 -27.06
CA ALA A 19 -0.35 30.88 -27.88
C ALA A 19 -0.05 30.14 -29.20
N LYS A 20 1.15 30.33 -29.76
CA LYS A 20 1.63 29.61 -30.95
C LYS A 20 1.80 28.11 -30.69
N PHE A 21 2.16 27.71 -29.46
CA PHE A 21 2.32 26.31 -29.05
C PHE A 21 1.02 25.61 -28.62
N SER A 22 -0.02 26.37 -28.24
CA SER A 22 -1.31 25.77 -27.85
C SER A 22 -2.11 25.22 -29.04
N LYS A 23 -1.73 25.57 -30.27
CA LYS A 23 -2.50 25.25 -31.48
C LYS A 23 -1.80 24.36 -32.49
N GLU A 24 -0.49 24.15 -32.42
CA GLU A 24 0.21 23.38 -33.43
C GLU A 24 1.24 22.44 -32.81
N THR A 25 1.25 21.22 -33.37
CA THR A 25 2.19 20.11 -33.22
C THR A 25 2.11 19.29 -31.93
N GLY A 26 1.54 18.09 -32.07
CA GLY A 26 1.78 16.98 -31.16
C GLY A 26 3.20 16.42 -31.29
N GLU A 27 4.21 17.27 -31.18
CA GLU A 27 5.63 16.90 -31.22
C GLU A 27 6.40 17.56 -30.07
N ASP A 28 7.44 16.89 -29.59
CA ASP A 28 8.35 17.43 -28.59
C ASP A 28 9.05 18.67 -29.16
N SER A 29 9.16 19.74 -28.38
CA SER A 29 9.78 20.99 -28.81
C SER A 29 10.75 21.52 -27.77
N SER A 30 11.77 22.24 -28.21
CA SER A 30 12.70 22.95 -27.33
C SER A 30 12.78 24.41 -27.72
N VAL A 31 12.67 25.31 -26.75
CA VAL A 31 12.72 26.76 -26.98
C VAL A 31 13.90 27.34 -26.23
N ASN A 32 14.74 28.10 -26.93
CA ASN A 32 15.82 28.85 -26.31
C ASN A 32 15.31 30.23 -25.87
N ILE A 33 15.35 30.52 -24.57
CA ILE A 33 14.88 31.77 -23.98
C ILE A 33 16.07 32.41 -23.25
N LYS A 34 16.55 33.54 -23.80
CA LYS A 34 17.70 34.28 -23.26
C LYS A 34 18.96 33.41 -23.05
N GLY A 35 19.25 32.52 -24.01
CA GLY A 35 20.42 31.64 -23.97
C GLY A 35 20.20 30.30 -23.25
N LYS A 36 18.99 30.03 -22.74
CA LYS A 36 18.66 28.81 -21.99
C LYS A 36 17.63 27.96 -22.74
N THR A 37 17.90 26.67 -22.92
CA THR A 37 17.00 25.75 -23.63
C THR A 37 15.95 25.16 -22.67
N VAL A 38 14.68 25.38 -22.98
CA VAL A 38 13.53 24.81 -22.28
C VAL A 38 12.89 23.76 -23.17
N SER A 39 12.91 22.50 -22.74
CA SER A 39 12.30 21.39 -23.48
C SER A 39 10.88 21.12 -22.99
N ILE A 40 9.92 21.11 -23.90
CA ILE A 40 8.51 20.83 -23.67
C ILE A 40 8.21 19.50 -24.36
N THR A 41 7.95 18.45 -23.57
CA THR A 41 7.52 17.15 -24.11
C THR A 41 6.08 16.88 -23.73
N GLN A 42 5.39 16.06 -24.53
CA GLN A 42 3.94 15.82 -24.41
C GLN A 42 3.47 15.33 -23.03
N LYS A 43 4.37 14.82 -22.19
CA LYS A 43 4.03 14.22 -20.90
C LYS A 43 4.54 14.97 -19.68
N ASN A 44 5.43 15.96 -19.80
CA ASN A 44 6.02 16.65 -18.65
C ASN A 44 6.62 18.02 -19.01
N TYR A 45 6.66 18.92 -18.02
CA TYR A 45 7.52 20.11 -18.07
C TYR A 45 8.81 19.83 -17.30
N TYR A 46 9.97 19.93 -17.96
CA TYR A 46 11.26 19.90 -17.28
C TYR A 46 12.07 21.14 -17.65
N VAL A 47 12.60 21.82 -16.64
CA VAL A 47 13.66 22.81 -16.82
C VAL A 47 14.96 22.10 -16.48
N ASN A 48 15.88 22.00 -17.43
CA ASN A 48 17.18 21.38 -17.20
C ASN A 48 18.08 22.41 -16.50
N TYR A 49 18.45 22.12 -15.24
CA TYR A 49 19.18 23.06 -14.37
C TYR A 49 20.68 22.78 -14.30
N SER A 50 21.27 22.16 -15.32
CA SER A 50 22.71 21.90 -15.37
C SER A 50 23.58 23.16 -15.46
N ASP A 51 22.97 24.32 -15.75
CA ASP A 51 23.69 25.54 -16.12
C ASP A 51 23.44 26.72 -15.16
N LEU A 52 22.99 26.48 -13.91
CA LEU A 52 22.85 27.54 -12.92
C LEU A 52 24.09 27.63 -12.02
N ASP A 53 24.79 28.76 -12.10
CA ASP A 53 25.82 29.12 -11.13
C ASP A 53 25.22 29.31 -9.72
N SER A 54 25.99 28.89 -8.72
CA SER A 54 25.53 28.69 -7.34
C SER A 54 24.97 29.92 -6.61
N GLU A 55 25.18 31.12 -7.16
CA GLU A 55 24.63 32.38 -6.63
C GLU A 55 23.21 32.68 -7.11
N ASP A 56 22.87 32.37 -8.37
CA ASP A 56 21.50 32.54 -8.89
C ASP A 56 20.51 31.60 -8.21
N ALA A 57 20.96 30.40 -7.83
CA ALA A 57 20.19 29.48 -7.02
C ALA A 57 19.82 30.11 -5.66
N LYS A 58 20.75 30.81 -4.99
CA LYS A 58 20.52 31.38 -3.65
C LYS A 58 19.52 32.54 -3.66
N THR A 59 19.48 33.34 -4.71
CA THR A 59 18.53 34.45 -4.85
C THR A 59 17.08 33.95 -4.96
N ILE A 60 16.86 32.77 -5.55
CA ILE A 60 15.54 32.12 -5.65
C ILE A 60 15.07 31.55 -4.29
N PHE A 61 16.00 31.18 -3.41
CA PHE A 61 15.67 30.58 -2.10
C PHE A 61 15.37 31.61 -0.98
N ASN A 62 15.72 32.89 -1.15
CA ASN A 62 15.67 33.88 -0.06
C ASN A 62 14.55 34.93 -0.16
N ASP A 63 13.76 34.96 -1.23
CA ASP A 63 12.61 35.86 -1.31
C ASP A 63 11.40 35.24 -0.59
N LYS A 64 10.93 35.89 0.49
CA LYS A 64 9.78 35.49 1.32
C LYS A 64 8.43 35.62 0.61
N THR A 65 8.44 35.78 -0.72
CA THR A 65 7.28 35.58 -1.61
C THR A 65 7.33 34.25 -2.37
N GLY A 66 8.31 33.38 -2.06
CA GLY A 66 8.27 31.94 -2.27
C GLY A 66 8.34 31.51 -3.74
N GLY A 67 9.57 31.47 -4.26
CA GLY A 67 9.87 30.76 -5.51
C GLY A 67 9.33 29.33 -5.48
N PHE A 68 8.79 28.88 -6.61
CA PHE A 68 8.31 27.50 -6.77
C PHE A 68 9.49 26.54 -6.82
N VAL A 69 9.96 26.14 -5.64
CA VAL A 69 10.59 24.82 -5.49
C VAL A 69 9.43 23.84 -5.52
N LEU A 70 9.19 23.20 -6.68
CA LEU A 70 8.42 21.96 -6.68
C LEU A 70 9.25 20.95 -5.90
N ASN A 71 8.99 20.84 -4.60
CA ASN A 71 9.51 19.71 -3.86
C ASN A 71 8.96 18.45 -4.53
N LYS A 72 9.70 17.34 -4.55
CA LYS A 72 9.16 16.03 -4.99
C LYS A 72 7.73 15.71 -4.47
N PRO A 73 7.29 16.16 -3.28
CA PRO A 73 5.89 16.12 -2.86
C PRO A 73 4.88 17.03 -3.60
N ASP A 74 5.31 18.09 -4.27
CA ASP A 74 4.43 18.99 -5.04
C ASP A 74 4.10 18.43 -6.43
N LEU A 75 4.97 17.60 -7.02
CA LEU A 75 4.62 16.75 -8.18
C LEU A 75 3.51 15.75 -7.81
N ILE A 76 3.48 15.27 -6.57
CA ILE A 76 2.41 14.38 -6.06
C ILE A 76 1.07 15.13 -5.94
N SER A 77 1.09 16.46 -5.82
CA SER A 77 -0.12 17.27 -5.71
C SER A 77 -0.82 17.53 -7.05
N GLN A 78 -0.08 17.46 -8.17
CA GLN A 78 -0.65 17.54 -9.52
C GLN A 78 -1.14 16.18 -10.05
N ASP A 79 -0.62 15.06 -9.53
CA ASP A 79 -1.14 13.69 -9.80
C ASP A 79 -2.44 13.35 -9.04
N ILE A 80 -2.97 14.25 -8.20
CA ILE A 80 -4.19 13.96 -7.42
C ILE A 80 -5.42 13.81 -8.33
N SER A 81 -5.43 14.38 -9.55
CA SER A 81 -6.47 14.13 -10.55
C SER A 81 -6.39 12.74 -11.19
N ILE A 82 -5.24 12.04 -11.07
CA ILE A 82 -5.01 10.69 -11.61
C ILE A 82 -5.54 9.62 -10.65
N LEU A 83 -5.68 9.94 -9.35
CA LEU A 83 -6.20 9.00 -8.36
C LEU A 83 -7.74 9.11 -8.30
N SER A 84 -8.40 8.36 -9.17
CA SER A 84 -9.86 8.28 -9.30
C SER A 84 -10.54 7.61 -8.09
N LEU A 85 -10.49 8.22 -6.91
CA LEU A 85 -11.04 7.64 -5.68
C LEU A 85 -12.56 7.79 -5.57
N THR A 86 -13.23 6.73 -5.14
CA THR A 86 -14.68 6.75 -4.83
C THR A 86 -14.96 7.59 -3.58
N ALA A 87 -16.22 8.00 -3.39
CA ALA A 87 -16.64 8.75 -2.20
C ALA A 87 -16.39 7.95 -0.90
N GLU A 88 -16.62 6.63 -0.95
CA GLU A 88 -16.38 5.73 0.17
C GLU A 88 -14.89 5.62 0.52
N GLN A 89 -14.02 5.41 -0.48
CA GLN A 89 -12.57 5.36 -0.28
C GLN A 89 -12.04 6.67 0.33
N LYS A 90 -12.58 7.83 -0.10
CA LYS A 90 -12.23 9.14 0.50
C LYS A 90 -12.64 9.21 1.98
N LYS A 91 -13.80 8.65 2.35
CA LYS A 91 -14.25 8.59 3.75
C LYS A 91 -13.34 7.69 4.58
N ILE A 92 -12.98 6.51 4.08
CA ILE A 92 -12.06 5.58 4.76
C ILE A 92 -10.69 6.24 4.97
N LEU A 93 -10.13 6.89 3.95
CA LEU A 93 -8.86 7.62 4.06
C LEU A 93 -8.94 8.77 5.08
N LYS A 94 -10.10 9.41 5.23
CA LYS A 94 -10.33 10.44 6.25
C LYS A 94 -10.28 9.85 7.66
N ASP A 95 -10.85 8.65 7.86
CA ASP A 95 -10.83 7.98 9.16
C ASP A 95 -9.42 7.57 9.59
N TYR A 96 -8.57 7.19 8.63
CA TYR A 96 -7.15 6.88 8.85
C TYR A 96 -6.25 8.11 8.99
N LYS A 97 -6.74 9.31 8.64
CA LYS A 97 -5.92 10.53 8.67
C LYS A 97 -5.50 10.87 10.09
N GLY A 98 -4.19 10.91 10.32
CA GLY A 98 -3.60 11.27 11.62
C GLY A 98 -3.67 10.17 12.68
N VAL A 99 -4.08 8.94 12.32
CA VAL A 99 -4.01 7.76 13.20
C VAL A 99 -2.97 6.74 12.74
N ILE A 100 -2.56 6.79 11.47
CA ILE A 100 -1.44 6.01 10.92
C ILE A 100 -0.39 6.94 10.33
N ASP A 101 0.78 6.37 9.99
CA ASP A 101 1.84 7.11 9.31
C ASP A 101 1.37 7.67 7.95
N GLY A 102 1.77 8.91 7.63
CA GLY A 102 1.43 9.55 6.37
C GLY A 102 1.90 8.77 5.14
N LYS A 103 3.02 8.05 5.25
CA LYS A 103 3.50 7.16 4.17
C LYS A 103 2.56 5.98 3.96
N HIS A 104 2.08 5.36 5.03
CA HIS A 104 1.11 4.25 4.95
C HIS A 104 -0.23 4.73 4.37
N LEU A 105 -0.73 5.89 4.82
CA LEU A 105 -1.94 6.48 4.27
C LEU A 105 -1.81 6.78 2.76
N SER A 106 -0.64 7.26 2.34
CA SER A 106 -0.35 7.51 0.92
C SER A 106 -0.30 6.20 0.11
N ALA A 107 0.24 5.12 0.68
CA ALA A 107 0.24 3.80 0.04
C ALA A 107 -1.17 3.20 -0.08
N ILE A 108 -2.04 3.36 0.93
CA ILE A 108 -3.46 2.95 0.85
C ILE A 108 -4.14 3.72 -0.28
N ARG A 109 -3.91 5.04 -0.38
CA ARG A 109 -4.48 5.86 -1.44
C ARG A 109 -4.08 5.37 -2.84
N VAL A 110 -2.79 5.10 -3.04
CA VAL A 110 -2.29 4.56 -4.32
C VAL A 110 -2.89 3.18 -4.58
N SER A 111 -3.02 2.34 -3.55
CA SER A 111 -3.64 1.01 -3.66
C SER A 111 -5.08 1.09 -4.16
N TYR A 112 -5.90 2.01 -3.63
CA TYR A 112 -7.26 2.24 -4.14
C TYR A 112 -7.28 2.69 -5.59
N ALA A 113 -6.37 3.57 -6.00
CA ALA A 113 -6.30 3.98 -7.41
C ALA A 113 -5.93 2.81 -8.32
N ILE A 114 -4.94 1.99 -7.94
CA ILE A 114 -4.61 0.75 -8.67
C ILE A 114 -5.86 -0.12 -8.82
N MET A 115 -6.58 -0.36 -7.72
CA MET A 115 -7.81 -1.16 -7.73
C MET A 115 -8.84 -0.60 -8.70
N ASN A 116 -9.10 0.70 -8.66
CA ASN A 116 -10.11 1.33 -9.53
C ASN A 116 -9.72 1.24 -11.02
N HIS A 117 -8.43 1.40 -11.34
CA HIS A 117 -7.94 1.21 -12.71
C HIS A 117 -8.01 -0.27 -13.13
N GLU A 118 -7.67 -1.21 -12.25
CA GLU A 118 -7.83 -2.65 -12.53
C GLU A 118 -9.30 -3.01 -12.75
N ASP A 119 -10.20 -2.56 -11.90
CA ASP A 119 -11.63 -2.86 -12.00
C ASP A 119 -12.27 -2.21 -13.25
N SER A 120 -11.72 -1.07 -13.70
CA SER A 120 -12.13 -0.38 -14.93
C SER A 120 -11.41 -0.87 -16.20
N LYS A 121 -10.59 -1.92 -16.11
CA LYS A 121 -9.80 -2.47 -17.22
C LYS A 121 -8.75 -1.54 -17.83
N ASN A 122 -8.32 -0.52 -17.09
CA ASN A 122 -7.24 0.41 -17.46
C ASN A 122 -5.88 -0.13 -17.00
N TRP A 123 -5.42 -1.20 -17.64
CA TRP A 123 -4.28 -2.01 -17.18
C TRP A 123 -2.94 -1.26 -17.13
N GLU A 124 -2.69 -0.38 -18.11
CA GLU A 124 -1.41 0.30 -18.23
C GLU A 124 -1.21 1.35 -17.13
N ASP A 125 -2.28 2.07 -16.78
CA ASP A 125 -2.29 2.99 -15.65
C ASP A 125 -2.13 2.24 -14.33
N ALA A 126 -2.86 1.13 -14.16
CA ALA A 126 -2.74 0.28 -12.98
C ALA A 126 -1.30 -0.25 -12.81
N ARG A 127 -0.65 -0.68 -13.90
CA ARG A 127 0.76 -1.12 -13.93
C ARG A 127 1.70 0.01 -13.54
N THR A 128 1.50 1.20 -14.11
CA THR A 128 2.30 2.40 -13.79
C THR A 128 2.20 2.75 -12.31
N LEU A 129 0.98 2.77 -11.75
CA LEU A 129 0.75 3.02 -10.33
C LEU A 129 1.34 1.91 -9.44
N ASN A 130 1.30 0.65 -9.88
CA ASN A 130 1.98 -0.44 -9.19
C ASN A 130 3.49 -0.21 -9.12
N ASN A 131 4.14 0.15 -10.23
CA ASN A 131 5.57 0.48 -10.25
C ASN A 131 5.93 1.64 -9.31
N ILE A 132 5.05 2.65 -9.20
CA ILE A 132 5.20 3.74 -8.23
C ILE A 132 5.07 3.22 -6.79
N LEU A 133 4.08 2.36 -6.53
CA LEU A 133 3.87 1.76 -5.22
C LEU A 133 5.12 0.94 -4.79
N GLU A 134 5.66 0.14 -5.70
CA GLU A 134 6.85 -0.69 -5.45
C GLU A 134 8.11 0.13 -5.26
N SER A 135 8.38 1.11 -6.13
CA SER A 135 9.59 1.93 -6.06
C SER A 135 9.63 2.79 -4.80
N LYS A 136 8.49 3.40 -4.43
CA LYS A 136 8.42 4.37 -3.32
C LYS A 136 8.21 3.74 -1.96
N TYR A 137 7.39 2.70 -1.87
CA TYR A 137 6.99 2.09 -0.59
C TYR A 137 7.54 0.65 -0.43
N ARG A 138 8.23 0.11 -1.45
CA ARG A 138 8.90 -1.20 -1.42
C ARG A 138 7.96 -2.31 -0.96
N LEU A 139 8.46 -3.21 -0.12
CA LEU A 139 7.71 -4.35 0.41
C LEU A 139 6.45 -3.90 1.19
N ILE A 140 6.52 -2.78 1.90
CA ILE A 140 5.38 -2.25 2.67
C ILE A 140 4.24 -1.84 1.72
N GLY A 141 4.56 -1.21 0.59
CA GLY A 141 3.59 -0.88 -0.45
C GLY A 141 2.80 -2.10 -0.91
N LYS A 142 3.51 -3.18 -1.28
CA LYS A 142 2.88 -4.44 -1.71
C LYS A 142 1.97 -5.03 -0.64
N LYS A 143 2.39 -5.02 0.63
CA LYS A 143 1.58 -5.51 1.75
C LYS A 143 0.31 -4.67 1.95
N ILE A 144 0.42 -3.35 1.89
CA ILE A 144 -0.74 -2.46 1.98
C ILE A 144 -1.71 -2.69 0.82
N TYR A 145 -1.21 -2.82 -0.41
CA TYR A 145 -2.07 -3.14 -1.56
C TYR A 145 -2.79 -4.47 -1.36
N ASN A 146 -2.08 -5.52 -0.93
CA ASN A 146 -2.68 -6.82 -0.67
C ASN A 146 -3.78 -6.77 0.41
N LEU A 147 -3.53 -6.08 1.53
CA LEU A 147 -4.53 -5.90 2.59
C LEU A 147 -5.73 -5.07 2.10
N THR A 148 -5.49 -4.05 1.27
CA THR A 148 -6.55 -3.21 0.68
C THR A 148 -7.39 -4.03 -0.31
N ARG A 149 -6.76 -4.71 -1.27
CA ARG A 149 -7.45 -5.49 -2.30
C ARG A 149 -8.25 -6.66 -1.74
N SER A 150 -7.81 -7.24 -0.62
CA SER A 150 -8.56 -8.27 0.11
C SER A 150 -9.65 -7.72 1.03
N GLY A 151 -9.83 -6.40 1.11
CA GLY A 151 -10.84 -5.76 1.96
C GLY A 151 -10.51 -5.68 3.44
N TYR A 152 -9.28 -6.01 3.87
CA TYR A 152 -8.91 -5.98 5.28
C TYR A 152 -8.72 -4.56 5.82
N ILE A 153 -8.33 -3.61 4.96
CA ILE A 153 -8.18 -2.19 5.34
C ILE A 153 -9.54 -1.58 5.68
N GLU A 154 -10.54 -1.71 4.82
CA GLU A 154 -11.89 -1.17 5.01
C GLU A 154 -12.79 -2.03 5.91
N GLY A 155 -12.51 -3.33 6.03
CA GLY A 155 -13.25 -4.24 6.88
C GLY A 155 -12.63 -4.33 8.28
N HIS A 156 -11.76 -5.33 8.45
CA HIS A 156 -11.23 -5.72 9.75
C HIS A 156 -10.50 -4.58 10.48
N ILE A 157 -9.52 -3.96 9.81
CA ILE A 157 -8.64 -2.96 10.42
C ILE A 157 -9.40 -1.65 10.72
N LEU A 158 -10.33 -1.25 9.86
CA LEU A 158 -11.16 -0.06 10.10
C LEU A 158 -12.15 -0.29 11.25
N THR A 159 -12.72 -1.49 11.33
CA THR A 159 -13.61 -1.87 12.44
C THR A 159 -12.87 -1.79 13.78
N GLU A 160 -11.64 -2.31 13.85
CA GLU A 160 -10.82 -2.20 15.06
C GLU A 160 -10.50 -0.74 15.43
N LEU A 161 -10.21 0.12 14.44
CA LEU A 161 -10.04 1.55 14.68
C LEU A 161 -11.28 2.17 15.31
N HIS A 162 -12.48 1.82 14.82
CA HIS A 162 -13.74 2.34 15.35
C HIS A 162 -14.02 1.83 16.77
N ILE A 163 -13.78 0.54 17.03
CA ILE A 163 -13.88 -0.04 18.38
C ILE A 163 -12.93 0.69 19.34
N MET A 164 -11.67 0.89 18.94
CA MET A 164 -10.71 1.66 19.76
C MET A 164 -11.16 3.10 20.01
N LYS A 165 -11.68 3.79 19.00
CA LYS A 165 -12.20 5.16 19.17
C LYS A 165 -13.32 5.19 20.23
N PHE A 166 -14.18 4.18 20.23
CA PHE A 166 -15.26 4.02 21.20
C PHE A 166 -14.75 3.70 22.61
N GLU A 167 -13.88 2.69 22.75
CA GLU A 167 -13.30 2.28 24.05
C GLU A 167 -12.55 3.41 24.76
N TYR A 168 -11.82 4.21 23.98
CA TYR A 168 -11.04 5.34 24.50
C TYR A 168 -11.84 6.64 24.59
N GLN A 169 -13.17 6.61 24.39
CA GLN A 169 -14.08 7.75 24.49
C GLN A 169 -13.60 8.98 23.70
N GLY A 170 -12.97 8.76 22.52
CA GLY A 170 -12.44 9.84 21.69
C GLY A 170 -11.12 10.47 22.16
N SER A 171 -10.50 9.98 23.23
CA SER A 171 -9.15 10.41 23.68
C SER A 171 -8.12 10.25 22.57
N SER A 172 -7.15 11.16 22.43
CA SER A 172 -6.08 11.05 21.43
C SER A 172 -5.12 9.87 21.67
N SER A 173 -5.18 9.23 22.83
CA SER A 173 -4.32 8.10 23.21
C SER A 173 -4.50 6.86 22.32
N TYR A 174 -5.70 6.61 21.79
CA TYR A 174 -5.91 5.46 20.88
C TYR A 174 -5.06 5.57 19.61
N LYS A 175 -4.73 6.79 19.17
CA LYS A 175 -3.99 7.01 17.91
C LYS A 175 -2.61 6.36 17.93
N ALA A 176 -1.89 6.51 19.04
CA ALA A 176 -0.56 5.94 19.20
C ALA A 176 -0.61 4.40 19.26
N LYS A 177 -1.60 3.86 19.98
CA LYS A 177 -1.82 2.41 20.06
C LYS A 177 -2.19 1.83 18.70
N PHE A 178 -3.17 2.43 18.02
CA PHE A 178 -3.59 2.00 16.70
C PHE A 178 -2.48 2.09 15.67
N LYS A 179 -1.65 3.14 15.69
CA LYS A 179 -0.48 3.24 14.81
C LYS A 179 0.44 2.02 14.95
N LYS A 180 0.72 1.61 16.20
CA LYS A 180 1.56 0.44 16.50
C LYS A 180 0.89 -0.88 16.08
N ASP A 181 -0.40 -1.01 16.29
CA ASP A 181 -1.15 -2.21 15.88
C ASP A 181 -1.20 -2.31 14.35
N PHE A 182 -1.40 -1.18 13.65
CA PHE A 182 -1.34 -1.12 12.19
C PHE A 182 0.04 -1.52 11.65
N GLU A 183 1.12 -0.99 12.23
CA GLU A 183 2.50 -1.42 11.89
C GLU A 183 2.70 -2.91 12.13
N SER A 184 2.15 -3.45 13.21
CA SER A 184 2.19 -4.88 13.52
C SER A 184 1.45 -5.72 12.47
N TYR A 185 0.34 -5.23 11.92
CA TYR A 185 -0.35 -5.88 10.80
C TYR A 185 0.46 -5.89 9.51
N LEU A 186 1.22 -4.83 9.26
CA LEU A 186 2.15 -4.80 8.13
C LEU A 186 3.30 -5.78 8.33
N ASP A 187 3.75 -6.03 9.54
CA ASP A 187 4.79 -7.04 9.79
C ASP A 187 4.25 -8.46 9.71
N PHE A 188 3.12 -8.72 10.37
CA PHE A 188 2.45 -10.01 10.41
C PHE A 188 0.93 -9.85 10.52
N PHE A 189 0.23 -10.16 9.42
CA PHE A 189 -1.22 -10.23 9.43
C PHE A 189 -1.69 -11.69 9.66
N PRO A 190 -2.41 -11.96 10.77
CA PRO A 190 -2.70 -13.34 11.18
C PRO A 190 -3.72 -14.06 10.29
N TYR A 191 -4.58 -13.33 9.58
CA TYR A 191 -5.72 -13.92 8.87
C TYR A 191 -5.46 -14.21 7.39
N ALA A 192 -4.36 -13.70 6.81
CA ALA A 192 -4.10 -13.86 5.39
C ALA A 192 -2.64 -14.14 5.03
N VAL A 193 -2.45 -14.95 4.00
CA VAL A 193 -1.16 -15.21 3.34
C VAL A 193 -1.30 -14.85 1.86
N TYR A 194 -0.30 -14.14 1.33
CA TYR A 194 -0.26 -13.71 -0.06
C TYR A 194 0.92 -14.36 -0.75
N ALA A 195 0.66 -15.27 -1.69
CA ALA A 195 1.71 -15.86 -2.52
C ALA A 195 1.98 -14.97 -3.73
N ASN A 196 3.25 -14.65 -3.94
CA ASN A 196 3.74 -13.98 -5.14
C ASN A 196 4.77 -14.87 -5.86
N GLU A 197 5.26 -14.42 -7.01
CA GLU A 197 6.22 -15.16 -7.84
C GLU A 197 7.49 -15.57 -7.08
N SER A 198 8.01 -14.70 -6.21
CA SER A 198 9.22 -14.95 -5.42
C SER A 198 9.00 -15.85 -4.19
N THR A 199 7.74 -16.10 -3.79
CA THR A 199 7.44 -16.96 -2.66
C THR A 199 7.69 -18.42 -3.04
N ILE A 200 8.66 -19.08 -2.40
CA ILE A 200 8.90 -20.51 -2.59
C ILE A 200 7.86 -21.36 -1.85
N ARG A 201 7.57 -22.57 -2.35
CA ARG A 201 6.56 -23.49 -1.78
C ARG A 201 6.77 -23.77 -0.29
N LYS A 202 8.02 -23.98 0.13
CA LYS A 202 8.37 -24.27 1.54
C LYS A 202 8.01 -23.10 2.45
N ASP A 203 8.32 -21.87 2.04
CA ASP A 203 8.05 -20.67 2.83
C ASP A 203 6.56 -20.37 2.87
N LEU A 204 5.84 -20.59 1.78
CA LEU A 204 4.38 -20.51 1.75
C LEU A 204 3.75 -21.48 2.75
N ALA A 205 4.18 -22.74 2.76
CA ALA A 205 3.69 -23.74 3.71
C ALA A 205 3.97 -23.32 5.17
N ASN A 206 5.18 -22.83 5.44
CA ASN A 206 5.58 -22.35 6.77
C ASN A 206 4.71 -21.16 7.21
N GLU A 207 4.47 -20.18 6.34
CA GLU A 207 3.68 -19.00 6.65
C GLU A 207 2.19 -19.31 6.87
N ILE A 208 1.62 -20.26 6.12
CA ILE A 208 0.26 -20.77 6.36
C ILE A 208 0.19 -21.46 7.72
N MET A 209 1.10 -22.41 7.98
CA MET A 209 1.12 -23.15 9.25
C MET A 209 1.37 -22.26 10.46
N LYS A 210 2.21 -21.24 10.32
CA LYS A 210 2.45 -20.22 11.36
C LYS A 210 1.16 -19.50 11.76
N ARG A 211 0.29 -19.17 10.80
CA ARG A 211 -1.01 -18.51 11.05
C ARG A 211 -2.07 -19.46 11.59
N LEU A 212 -2.15 -20.70 11.06
CA LEU A 212 -3.04 -21.72 11.59
C LEU A 212 -2.74 -22.08 13.07
N ARG A 213 -1.46 -21.91 13.47
CA ARG A 213 -0.97 -22.05 14.85
C ARG A 213 -0.97 -20.75 15.66
N HIS A 214 -1.47 -19.65 15.08
CA HIS A 214 -1.61 -18.40 15.82
C HIS A 214 -2.83 -18.46 16.74
N LYS A 215 -2.63 -18.10 18.02
CA LYS A 215 -3.68 -18.19 19.03
C LYS A 215 -4.86 -17.27 18.66
N GLY A 216 -6.07 -17.81 18.72
CA GLY A 216 -7.29 -17.07 18.39
C GLY A 216 -7.63 -17.03 16.90
N VAL A 217 -6.77 -17.59 16.03
CA VAL A 217 -7.03 -17.71 14.60
C VAL A 217 -7.60 -19.09 14.30
N ASN A 218 -8.86 -19.13 13.89
CA ASN A 218 -9.53 -20.35 13.45
C ASN A 218 -9.56 -20.50 11.92
N MET A 219 -9.36 -19.39 11.19
CA MET A 219 -9.40 -19.36 9.74
C MET A 219 -8.24 -18.53 9.17
N VAL A 220 -7.65 -19.02 8.08
CA VAL A 220 -6.60 -18.34 7.33
C VAL A 220 -6.98 -18.35 5.86
N GLU A 221 -6.93 -17.19 5.23
CA GLU A 221 -7.17 -17.04 3.80
C GLU A 221 -5.83 -16.99 3.05
N VAL A 222 -5.72 -17.78 1.99
CA VAL A 222 -4.52 -17.85 1.15
C VAL A 222 -4.87 -17.31 -0.23
N TYR A 223 -4.15 -16.27 -0.64
CA TYR A 223 -4.38 -15.52 -1.86
C TYR A 223 -3.24 -15.73 -2.85
N GLY A 224 -3.57 -15.89 -4.13
CA GLY A 224 -2.60 -15.89 -5.21
C GLY A 224 -3.16 -15.31 -6.50
N ARG A 225 -2.26 -14.73 -7.29
CA ARG A 225 -2.55 -14.10 -8.59
C ARG A 225 -1.62 -14.66 -9.65
N GLY A 226 -2.16 -14.99 -10.82
CA GLY A 226 -1.48 -15.66 -11.92
C GLY A 226 -1.42 -17.18 -11.75
N ASP A 227 -1.48 -17.91 -12.86
CA ASP A 227 -1.60 -19.39 -12.88
C ASP A 227 -0.50 -20.09 -12.08
N PHE A 228 0.74 -19.60 -12.18
CA PHE A 228 1.86 -20.14 -11.43
C PHE A 228 1.62 -20.11 -9.91
N ASN A 229 1.11 -18.99 -9.39
CA ASN A 229 0.83 -18.86 -7.96
C ASN A 229 -0.41 -19.65 -7.53
N ILE A 230 -1.41 -19.78 -8.41
CA ILE A 230 -2.59 -20.61 -8.17
C ILE A 230 -2.21 -22.07 -8.01
N THR A 231 -1.42 -22.62 -8.93
CA THR A 231 -0.91 -24.00 -8.84
C THR A 231 -0.08 -24.19 -7.58
N LYS A 232 0.85 -23.25 -7.32
CA LYS A 232 1.70 -23.29 -6.12
C LYS A 232 0.91 -23.30 -4.82
N ILE A 233 -0.15 -22.48 -4.70
CA ILE A 233 -1.02 -22.47 -3.51
C ILE A 233 -1.76 -23.78 -3.39
N THR A 234 -2.34 -24.27 -4.48
CA THR A 234 -3.12 -25.52 -4.49
C THR A 234 -2.25 -26.69 -4.00
N ASP A 235 -1.05 -26.86 -4.58
CA ASP A 235 -0.08 -27.89 -4.19
C ASP A 235 0.25 -27.86 -2.68
N VAL A 236 0.47 -26.65 -2.14
CA VAL A 236 0.86 -26.46 -0.74
C VAL A 236 -0.32 -26.70 0.20
N VAL A 237 -1.50 -26.21 -0.19
CA VAL A 237 -2.73 -26.37 0.58
C VAL A 237 -3.14 -27.84 0.67
N ASP A 238 -3.10 -28.57 -0.44
CA ASP A 238 -3.45 -30.00 -0.46
C ASP A 238 -2.57 -30.80 0.50
N LYS A 239 -1.25 -30.55 0.49
CA LYS A 239 -0.32 -31.15 1.45
C LYS A 239 -0.65 -30.82 2.91
N ILE A 240 -1.09 -29.60 3.20
CA ILE A 240 -1.49 -29.21 4.55
C ILE A 240 -2.77 -29.94 4.98
N ILE A 241 -3.71 -30.15 4.07
CA ILE A 241 -4.94 -30.91 4.31
C ILE A 241 -4.61 -32.38 4.57
N ASP A 242 -3.70 -32.98 3.78
CA ASP A 242 -3.27 -34.37 3.93
C ASP A 242 -2.65 -34.65 5.31
N THR A 243 -1.99 -33.64 5.91
CA THR A 243 -1.47 -33.76 7.29
C THR A 243 -2.56 -33.69 8.37
N GLY A 244 -3.81 -33.41 8.01
CA GLY A 244 -4.91 -33.20 8.93
C GLY A 244 -4.86 -31.87 9.69
N SER A 245 -3.96 -30.95 9.33
CA SER A 245 -3.76 -29.68 10.04
C SER A 245 -4.88 -28.66 9.80
N ALA A 246 -5.57 -28.75 8.66
CA ALA A 246 -6.65 -27.85 8.28
C ALA A 246 -7.66 -28.55 7.35
N GLU A 247 -8.77 -27.87 7.07
CA GLU A 247 -9.70 -28.20 5.99
C GLU A 247 -10.00 -26.97 5.12
N ILE A 248 -10.33 -27.19 3.85
CA ILE A 248 -10.84 -26.11 3.00
C ILE A 248 -12.27 -25.81 3.43
N HIS A 249 -12.49 -24.58 3.88
CA HIS A 249 -13.81 -24.06 4.16
C HIS A 249 -14.46 -23.45 2.91
N GLN A 250 -13.67 -22.77 2.10
CA GLN A 250 -14.13 -22.10 0.88
C GLN A 250 -12.97 -21.99 -0.12
N LYS A 251 -13.26 -22.14 -1.40
CA LYS A 251 -12.29 -22.00 -2.50
C LYS A 251 -12.96 -21.23 -3.64
N GLU A 252 -12.33 -20.15 -4.05
CA GLU A 252 -12.88 -19.25 -5.07
C GLU A 252 -11.83 -18.88 -6.10
N TYR A 253 -12.24 -18.93 -7.36
CA TYR A 253 -11.49 -18.44 -8.50
C TYR A 253 -12.17 -17.18 -9.01
N TYR A 254 -11.37 -16.17 -9.33
CA TYR A 254 -11.84 -14.87 -9.81
C TYR A 254 -10.71 -14.18 -10.58
N GLU A 255 -10.96 -12.98 -11.09
CA GLU A 255 -9.96 -12.21 -11.82
C GLU A 255 -9.61 -10.92 -11.07
N ILE A 256 -8.31 -10.63 -10.98
CA ILE A 256 -7.83 -9.30 -10.59
C ILE A 256 -7.15 -8.72 -11.81
N GLY A 257 -7.82 -7.74 -12.38
CA GLY A 257 -7.49 -7.22 -13.67
C GLY A 257 -7.50 -8.28 -14.77
N CYS A 258 -6.42 -8.40 -15.55
CA CYS A 258 -6.29 -9.43 -16.58
C CYS A 258 -5.71 -10.77 -16.07
N ASN A 259 -5.50 -10.93 -14.76
CA ASN A 259 -4.84 -12.10 -14.20
C ASN A 259 -5.83 -12.98 -13.44
N PRO A 260 -5.82 -14.31 -13.67
CA PRO A 260 -6.58 -15.23 -12.84
C PRO A 260 -6.07 -15.16 -11.40
N SER A 261 -6.97 -15.33 -10.45
CA SER A 261 -6.70 -15.21 -9.02
C SER A 261 -7.46 -16.28 -8.25
N ILE A 262 -6.92 -16.65 -7.09
CA ILE A 262 -7.53 -17.63 -6.20
C ILE A 262 -7.53 -17.12 -4.76
N ARG A 263 -8.61 -17.43 -4.05
CA ARG A 263 -8.72 -17.34 -2.59
C ARG A 263 -9.09 -18.71 -2.05
N ILE A 264 -8.27 -19.23 -1.15
CA ILE A 264 -8.58 -20.45 -0.39
C ILE A 264 -8.69 -20.12 1.09
N LYS A 265 -9.87 -20.32 1.67
CA LYS A 265 -10.12 -20.16 3.09
C LYS A 265 -9.94 -21.50 3.80
N LEU A 266 -8.93 -21.56 4.65
CA LEU A 266 -8.59 -22.74 5.45
C LEU A 266 -9.13 -22.58 6.86
N LYS A 267 -9.77 -23.62 7.38
CA LYS A 267 -10.17 -23.70 8.79
C LYS A 267 -9.19 -24.61 9.55
N SER A 268 -8.64 -24.09 10.64
CA SER A 268 -7.66 -24.80 11.46
C SER A 268 -8.29 -25.98 12.17
N LYS A 269 -7.64 -27.15 12.12
CA LYS A 269 -7.96 -28.34 12.93
C LYS A 269 -6.99 -28.54 14.09
N ILE A 270 -6.06 -27.62 14.27
CA ILE A 270 -5.02 -27.72 15.29
C ILE A 270 -5.66 -27.46 16.66
N VAL A 271 -5.81 -28.51 17.45
CA VAL A 271 -6.28 -28.40 18.84
C VAL A 271 -5.15 -27.87 19.70
N TYR A 272 -5.29 -26.63 20.19
CA TYR A 272 -4.40 -26.13 21.22
C TYR A 272 -4.70 -26.88 22.52
N SER A 273 -3.82 -27.82 22.90
CA SER A 273 -3.92 -28.43 24.23
C SER A 273 -3.58 -27.39 25.31
N THR A 274 -4.60 -26.67 25.78
CA THR A 274 -4.54 -25.80 26.97
C THR A 274 -4.00 -26.57 28.18
N THR A 275 -4.15 -27.90 28.15
CA THR A 275 -3.71 -28.85 29.15
C THR A 275 -2.20 -28.83 29.38
N SER A 276 -1.34 -28.74 28.36
CA SER A 276 0.12 -28.95 28.57
C SER A 276 0.77 -27.92 29.51
N ASN A 277 0.31 -26.67 29.51
CA ASN A 277 0.78 -25.63 30.42
C ASN A 277 0.19 -25.76 31.83
N LEU A 278 -1.05 -26.24 31.95
CA LEU A 278 -1.68 -26.57 33.24
C LEU A 278 -1.01 -27.79 33.90
N THR A 279 -0.76 -28.88 33.16
CA THR A 279 -0.04 -30.05 33.69
C THR A 279 1.40 -29.70 34.07
N ARG A 280 2.08 -28.81 33.31
CA ARG A 280 3.44 -28.35 33.64
C ARG A 280 3.46 -27.44 34.87
N LYS A 281 2.48 -26.54 35.04
CA LYS A 281 2.30 -25.75 36.28
C LYS A 281 1.93 -26.62 37.48
N MET A 282 1.04 -27.60 37.31
CA MET A 282 0.65 -28.53 38.38
C MET A 282 1.82 -29.44 38.79
N LYS A 283 2.59 -30.00 37.84
CA LYS A 283 3.82 -30.76 38.16
C LYS A 283 4.86 -29.92 38.88
N LYS A 284 5.04 -28.64 38.52
CA LYS A 284 5.94 -27.71 39.27
C LYS A 284 5.42 -27.45 40.70
N ARG A 285 4.12 -27.22 40.88
CA ARG A 285 3.49 -27.05 42.21
C ARG A 285 3.56 -28.30 43.09
N MET A 286 3.43 -29.49 42.50
CA MET A 286 3.57 -30.75 43.24
C MET A 286 5.01 -31.03 43.66
N LYS A 287 5.99 -30.70 42.81
CA LYS A 287 7.42 -30.83 43.16
C LYS A 287 7.86 -29.83 44.24
N SER A 288 7.31 -28.62 44.28
CA SER A 288 7.64 -27.65 45.34
C SER A 288 7.03 -28.02 46.71
N LYS A 289 5.86 -28.67 46.73
CA LYS A 289 5.27 -29.18 47.99
C LYS A 289 6.02 -30.39 48.56
N LYS A 290 6.62 -31.26 47.71
CA LYS A 290 7.43 -32.40 48.17
C LYS A 290 8.80 -32.03 48.76
N LYS A 291 9.31 -30.81 48.52
CA LYS A 291 10.59 -30.34 49.09
C LYS A 291 10.46 -29.63 50.44
N LYS A 292 9.24 -29.45 50.95
CA LYS A 292 8.94 -28.77 52.23
C LYS A 292 8.45 -29.72 53.33
N LYS A 293 8.55 -31.03 53.09
CA LYS A 293 8.37 -32.09 54.08
C LYS A 293 9.71 -32.81 54.19
#